data_AF-B6AC39-F1
#
_entry.id   AF-B6AC39-F1
#
_cell.length_a   1.000
_cell.length_b   1.000
_cell.length_c   1.000
_cell.angle_alpha   90.00
_cell.angle_beta   90.00
_cell.angle_gamma   90.00
#
_symmetry.space_group_name_H-M   'P 1'
#
loop_
_entity.id
_entity.type
_entity.pdbx_description
1 polymer ?
#
loop_
_entity_poly.entity_id
_entity_poly.type
_entity_poly.pdbx_seq_one_letter_code
_entity_poly.pdbx_strand_id
1 'polypeptide(L)'
;MSSAADPIVQYILVRTDLNWNRGSITAQACHASVAAIVENITMPTVQSYIQDINKMHKVVLCTDSSESLIKLSNLLKESGIIHKLWNEKPEDIPTCIATMVSFLLTNPMEI
;
A
#
# COMPACT_ATOMS: atom_id res chain seq x y z
N MET A 1 24.22 16.84 -13.22
CA MET A 1 22.86 16.32 -13.45
C MET A 1 22.25 16.08 -12.08
N SER A 2 21.13 16.72 -11.77
CA SER A 2 20.46 16.56 -10.46
C SER A 2 19.99 15.12 -10.36
N SER A 3 20.59 14.31 -9.47
CA SER A 3 19.97 13.03 -9.10
C SER A 3 18.76 13.39 -8.24
N ALA A 4 17.58 13.50 -8.86
CA ALA A 4 16.35 13.52 -8.08
C ALA A 4 16.36 12.23 -7.25
N ALA A 5 16.33 12.35 -5.92
CA ALA A 5 16.20 11.20 -5.04
C ALA A 5 15.00 10.36 -5.50
N ASP A 6 15.14 9.04 -5.48
CA ASP A 6 14.06 8.15 -5.91
C ASP A 6 12.75 8.53 -5.19
N PRO A 7 11.62 8.62 -5.91
CA PRO A 7 10.37 9.02 -5.29
C PRO A 7 9.96 7.98 -4.24
N ILE A 8 9.48 8.45 -3.08
CA ILE A 8 8.85 7.59 -2.07
C ILE A 8 7.41 7.33 -2.53
N VAL A 9 7.06 6.05 -2.67
CA VAL A 9 5.77 5.62 -3.24
C VAL A 9 5.05 4.71 -2.25
N GLN A 10 3.71 4.81 -2.21
CA GLN A 10 2.86 3.78 -1.64
C GLN A 10 2.15 3.01 -2.75
N TYR A 11 2.20 1.69 -2.72
CA TYR A 11 1.39 0.86 -3.61
C TYR A 11 0.15 0.40 -2.86
N ILE A 12 -1.01 0.51 -3.52
CA ILE A 12 -2.31 0.15 -2.97
C ILE A 12 -3.00 -0.73 -4.01
N LEU A 13 -3.41 -1.94 -3.63
CA LEU A 13 -4.22 -2.82 -4.48
C LEU A 13 -5.60 -3.01 -3.82
N VAL A 14 -6.64 -2.55 -4.51
CA VAL A 14 -8.02 -2.53 -4.00
C VAL A 14 -8.84 -3.59 -4.71
N ARG A 15 -9.68 -4.29 -3.96
CA ARG A 15 -10.63 -5.27 -4.50
C ARG A 15 -11.87 -4.56 -5.06
N THR A 16 -12.23 -4.85 -6.31
CA THR A 16 -13.32 -4.14 -7.03
C THR A 16 -14.43 -5.05 -7.56
N ASP A 17 -14.38 -6.36 -7.34
CA ASP A 17 -15.47 -7.30 -7.70
C ASP A 17 -16.66 -7.26 -6.72
N LEU A 18 -16.50 -6.61 -5.56
CA LEU A 18 -17.58 -6.40 -4.60
C LEU A 18 -18.64 -5.48 -5.20
N ASN A 19 -19.92 -5.76 -4.94
CA ASN A 19 -21.03 -4.89 -5.35
C ASN A 19 -21.14 -3.64 -4.47
N TRP A 20 -20.04 -2.89 -4.38
CA TRP A 20 -19.87 -1.72 -3.54
C TRP A 20 -19.80 -0.46 -4.40
N ASN A 21 -20.32 0.65 -3.87
CA ASN A 21 -20.19 1.92 -4.56
C ASN A 21 -18.73 2.43 -4.51
N ARG A 22 -18.41 3.38 -5.38
CA ARG A 22 -17.05 3.97 -5.46
C ARG A 22 -16.58 4.57 -4.15
N GLY A 23 -17.49 5.13 -3.36
CA GLY A 23 -17.17 5.71 -2.04
C GLY A 23 -16.68 4.65 -1.06
N SER A 24 -17.39 3.53 -0.97
CA SER A 24 -17.00 2.38 -0.14
C SER A 24 -15.65 1.83 -0.56
N ILE A 25 -15.42 1.60 -1.86
CA ILE A 25 -14.12 1.14 -2.38
C ILE A 25 -13.00 2.13 -2.03
N THR A 26 -13.26 3.43 -2.15
CA THR A 26 -12.31 4.49 -1.79
C THR A 26 -11.99 4.48 -0.30
N ALA A 27 -12.99 4.26 0.56
CA ALA A 27 -12.79 4.16 2.01
C ALA A 27 -11.81 3.04 2.37
N GLN A 28 -11.93 1.87 1.73
CA GLN A 28 -11.00 0.75 1.97
C GLN A 28 -9.56 1.09 1.62
N ALA A 29 -9.35 1.77 0.50
CA ALA A 29 -8.04 2.25 0.09
C ALA A 29 -7.46 3.25 1.11
N CYS A 30 -8.27 4.18 1.60
CA CYS A 30 -7.89 5.12 2.65
C CYS A 30 -7.53 4.41 3.95
N HIS A 31 -8.35 3.46 4.40
CA HIS A 31 -8.09 2.68 5.62
C HIS A 31 -6.78 1.91 5.55
N ALA A 32 -6.57 1.14 4.47
CA ALA A 32 -5.34 0.40 4.27
C ALA A 32 -4.11 1.33 4.19
N SER A 33 -4.21 2.42 3.44
CA SER A 33 -3.13 3.41 3.27
C SER A 33 -2.70 4.03 4.59
N VAL A 34 -3.67 4.53 5.37
CA VAL A 34 -3.39 5.17 6.67
C VAL A 34 -2.86 4.16 7.66
N ALA A 35 -3.43 2.95 7.74
CA ALA A 35 -2.95 1.92 8.64
C ALA A 35 -1.49 1.53 8.34
N ALA A 36 -1.14 1.30 7.07
CA ALA A 36 0.23 0.98 6.68
C ALA A 36 1.24 2.08 7.05
N ILE A 37 0.83 3.36 7.00
CA ILE A 37 1.66 4.51 7.38
C ILE A 37 1.78 4.60 8.91
N VAL A 38 0.65 4.61 9.62
CA VAL A 38 0.62 4.85 11.08
C VAL A 38 1.25 3.72 11.87
N GLU A 39 1.04 2.46 11.48
CA GLU A 39 1.68 1.31 12.12
C GLU A 39 3.21 1.35 11.99
N ASN A 40 3.74 2.10 11.02
CA ASN A 40 5.17 2.23 10.75
C ASN A 40 5.66 3.68 10.89
N ILE A 41 4.95 4.52 11.65
CA ILE A 41 5.20 5.97 11.69
C ILE A 41 6.63 6.34 12.07
N THR A 42 7.32 5.51 12.86
CA THR A 42 8.69 5.74 13.32
C THR A 42 9.75 5.44 12.25
N MET A 43 9.38 4.84 11.12
CA MET A 43 10.32 4.53 10.05
C MET A 43 10.83 5.79 9.35
N PRO A 44 12.13 5.90 9.03
CA PRO A 44 12.68 7.08 8.36
C PRO A 44 11.99 7.43 7.04
N THR A 45 11.66 6.44 6.21
CA THR A 45 10.96 6.66 4.94
C THR A 45 9.56 7.23 5.14
N VAL A 46 8.85 6.76 6.18
CA VAL A 46 7.54 7.27 6.55
C VAL A 46 7.64 8.71 7.03
N GLN A 47 8.60 9.01 7.90
CA GLN A 47 8.87 10.38 8.37
C GLN A 47 9.17 11.33 7.21
N SER A 48 10.02 10.94 6.25
CA SER A 48 10.28 11.74 5.06
C SER A 48 9.03 11.95 4.20
N TYR A 49 8.21 10.91 4.03
CA TYR A 49 6.97 10.97 3.25
C TYR A 49 5.94 11.94 3.85
N ILE A 50 5.79 11.95 5.18
CA ILE A 50 4.81 12.81 5.87
C ILE A 50 5.31 14.23 6.13
N GLN A 51 6.63 14.48 6.04
CA GLN A 51 7.19 15.84 6.17
C GLN A 51 6.92 16.71 4.93
N ASP A 52 6.87 16.11 3.73
CA ASP A 52 6.54 16.80 2.49
C ASP A 52 5.21 16.30 1.91
N ILE A 53 4.12 16.59 2.63
CA ILE A 53 2.76 16.13 2.30
C ILE A 53 2.30 16.50 0.87
N ASN A 54 2.88 17.55 0.28
CA ASN A 54 2.53 18.00 -1.07
C ASN A 54 3.21 17.19 -2.18
N LYS A 55 4.16 16.31 -1.83
CA LYS A 55 4.85 15.39 -2.77
C LYS A 55 4.50 13.92 -2.57
N MET A 56 3.43 13.63 -1.83
CA MET A 56 2.96 12.26 -1.65
C MET A 56 2.62 11.60 -2.99
N HIS A 57 3.21 10.43 -3.25
CA HIS A 57 2.88 9.61 -4.40
C HIS A 57 2.22 8.29 -3.97
N LYS A 58 1.13 7.92 -4.64
CA LYS A 58 0.39 6.67 -4.43
C LYS A 58 0.06 6.05 -5.78
N VAL A 59 0.36 4.78 -5.95
CA VAL A 59 -0.03 3.98 -7.11
C VAL A 59 -1.16 3.06 -6.67
N VAL A 60 -2.35 3.28 -7.25
CA VAL A 60 -3.56 2.50 -6.94
C VAL A 60 -3.85 1.55 -8.09
N LEU A 61 -3.92 0.26 -7.76
CA LEU A 61 -4.22 -0.86 -8.64
C LEU A 61 -5.54 -1.51 -8.20
N CYS A 62 -6.13 -2.30 -9.09
CA CYS A 62 -7.37 -3.03 -8.80
C CYS A 62 -7.18 -4.53 -9.02
N THR A 63 -7.93 -5.33 -8.26
CA THR A 63 -8.09 -6.78 -8.46
C THR A 63 -9.57 -7.15 -8.33
N ASP A 64 -10.00 -8.17 -9.03
CA ASP A 64 -11.35 -8.73 -9.01
C ASP A 64 -11.47 -9.99 -8.13
N SER A 65 -10.45 -10.26 -7.31
CA SER A 65 -10.41 -11.47 -6.47
C SER A 65 -9.74 -11.22 -5.12
N SER A 66 -10.33 -11.79 -4.06
CA SER A 66 -9.72 -11.88 -2.73
C SER A 66 -8.48 -12.76 -2.72
N GLU A 67 -8.43 -13.80 -3.55
CA GLU A 67 -7.28 -14.70 -3.63
C GLU A 67 -6.03 -13.95 -4.07
N SER A 68 -6.17 -13.01 -5.00
CA SER A 68 -5.06 -12.15 -5.46
C SER A 68 -4.51 -11.29 -4.32
N LEU A 69 -5.38 -10.75 -3.45
CA LEU A 69 -4.94 -9.98 -2.26
C LEU A 69 -4.17 -10.87 -1.29
N ILE A 70 -4.67 -12.07 -1.01
CA ILE A 70 -4.02 -13.01 -0.07
C ILE A 70 -2.68 -13.49 -0.64
N LYS A 71 -2.65 -13.88 -1.92
CA LYS A 71 -1.43 -14.29 -2.62
C LYS A 71 -0.39 -13.17 -2.59
N LEU A 72 -0.79 -11.93 -2.88
CA LEU A 72 0.12 -10.78 -2.82
C LEU A 72 0.61 -10.52 -1.40
N SER A 73 -0.26 -10.58 -0.38
CA SER A 73 0.16 -10.40 1.02
C SER A 73 1.21 -11.41 1.44
N ASN A 74 1.05 -12.68 1.06
CA ASN A 74 2.05 -13.72 1.31
C ASN A 74 3.36 -13.43 0.58
N LEU A 75 3.31 -13.09 -0.71
CA LEU A 75 4.51 -12.77 -1.50
C LEU A 75 5.29 -11.57 -0.92
N LEU A 76 4.58 -10.51 -0.53
CA LEU A 76 5.18 -9.33 0.10
C LEU A 76 5.82 -9.70 1.44
N LYS A 77 5.16 -10.55 2.24
CA LYS A 77 5.71 -11.04 3.52
C LYS A 77 6.98 -11.87 3.31
N GLU A 78 6.98 -12.78 2.34
CA GLU A 78 8.15 -13.59 1.95
C GLU A 78 9.30 -12.72 1.46
N SER A 79 8.99 -11.62 0.77
CA SER A 79 9.97 -10.65 0.26
C SER A 79 10.42 -9.61 1.30
N GLY A 80 9.95 -9.70 2.56
CA GLY A 80 10.27 -8.73 3.61
C GLY A 80 9.69 -7.33 3.38
N ILE A 81 8.69 -7.19 2.50
CA ILE A 81 8.05 -5.91 2.21
C ILE A 81 6.93 -5.68 3.22
N ILE A 82 7.10 -4.63 4.03
CA ILE A 82 6.11 -4.20 5.03
C ILE A 82 4.85 -3.71 4.32
N HIS A 83 3.70 -4.26 4.71
CA HIS A 83 2.40 -3.95 4.14
C HIS A 83 1.27 -4.20 5.14
N LYS A 84 0.10 -3.62 4.85
CA LYS A 84 -1.15 -3.84 5.56
C LYS A 84 -2.15 -4.52 4.64
N LEU A 85 -2.65 -5.70 5.04
CA LEU A 85 -3.88 -6.27 4.50
C LEU A 85 -5.06 -5.72 5.33
N TRP A 86 -6.00 -5.04 4.67
CA TRP A 86 -7.20 -4.49 5.29
C TRP A 86 -8.38 -5.44 5.12
N ASN A 87 -8.91 -5.90 6.25
CA ASN A 87 -10.12 -6.68 6.33
C ASN A 87 -11.27 -5.81 6.80
N GLU A 88 -12.37 -5.78 6.04
CA GLU A 88 -13.55 -5.03 6.44
C GLU A 88 -14.39 -5.81 7.46
N LYS A 89 -14.90 -5.10 8.47
CA LYS A 89 -15.76 -5.67 9.51
C LYS A 89 -17.22 -5.25 9.26
N PRO A 90 -18.21 -6.05 9.70
CA PRO A 90 -18.07 -7.26 10.52
C PRO A 90 -17.71 -8.55 9.77
N GLU A 91 -17.80 -8.59 8.44
CA GLU A 91 -17.69 -9.82 7.64
C GLU A 91 -16.27 -10.42 7.58
N ASP A 92 -15.25 -9.65 7.99
CA ASP A 92 -13.83 -10.02 8.00
C ASP A 92 -13.27 -10.42 6.64
N ILE A 93 -13.68 -9.69 5.60
CA ILE A 93 -13.26 -9.96 4.22
C ILE A 93 -12.09 -9.07 3.81
N PRO A 94 -11.07 -9.61 3.10
CA PRO A 94 -9.98 -8.80 2.57
C PRO A 94 -10.51 -7.90 1.44
N THR A 95 -10.26 -6.60 1.57
CA THR A 95 -10.77 -5.58 0.63
C THR A 95 -9.68 -4.72 0.01
N CYS A 96 -8.54 -4.57 0.68
CA CYS A 96 -7.45 -3.77 0.17
C CYS A 96 -6.13 -4.21 0.79
N ILE A 97 -5.03 -4.03 0.06
CA ILE A 97 -3.67 -4.12 0.60
C ILE A 97 -2.93 -2.82 0.28
N ALA A 98 -2.14 -2.33 1.22
CA ALA A 98 -1.29 -1.16 1.02
C ALA A 98 0.12 -1.46 1.54
N THR A 99 1.15 -1.15 0.77
CA THR A 99 2.53 -1.21 1.26
C THR A 99 2.78 -0.09 2.26
N MET A 100 3.79 -0.24 3.11
CA MET A 100 4.44 0.92 3.71
C MET A 100 4.99 1.81 2.58
N VAL A 101 5.12 3.10 2.84
CA VAL A 101 5.83 4.01 1.94
C VAL A 101 7.32 3.66 1.92
N SER A 102 7.86 3.44 0.72
CA SER A 102 9.27 3.14 0.50
C SER A 102 9.77 3.82 -0.77
N PHE A 103 11.09 3.94 -0.92
CA PHE A 103 11.68 4.33 -2.19
C PHE A 103 11.26 3.33 -3.27
N LEU A 104 11.11 3.82 -4.51
CA LEU A 104 10.88 2.97 -5.66
C LEU A 104 11.97 1.89 -5.70
N LEU A 105 11.58 0.61 -5.71
CA LEU A 105 12.52 -0.49 -5.86
C LEU A 105 13.03 -0.49 -7.31
N THR A 106 13.99 0.38 -7.63
CA THR A 106 14.62 0.45 -8.95
C THR A 106 15.76 -0.54 -9.14
N ASN A 107 16.06 -1.42 -8.16
CA ASN A 107 17.11 -2.42 -8.33
C ASN A 107 16.83 -3.75 -7.63
N PRO A 108 16.36 -4.79 -8.36
CA PRO A 108 16.32 -6.15 -7.85
C PRO A 108 17.66 -6.93 -7.99
N MET A 109 18.81 -6.26 -8.15
CA MET A 109 20.11 -6.95 -8.35
C MET A 109 21.32 -6.27 -7.68
N GLU A 110 21.25 -5.96 -6.39
CA GLU A 110 22.46 -5.83 -5.55
C GLU A 110 22.26 -6.55 -4.21
N ILE A 111 22.28 -7.89 -4.26
CA ILE A 111 22.71 -8.77 -3.17
C ILE A 111 23.63 -9.81 -3.79
#